data_AF-A0A353E3T8-F1
#
_entry.id   AF-A0A353E3T8-F1
#
_cell.length_a   1.000
_cell.length_b   1.000
_cell.length_c   1.000
_cell.angle_alpha   90.00
_cell.angle_beta   90.00
_cell.angle_gamma   90.00
#
_symmetry.space_group_name_H-M   'P 1'
#
loop_
_entity.id
_entity.type
_entity.pdbx_description
1 polymer ?
#
loop_
_entity_poly.entity_id
_entity_poly.type
_entity_poly.pdbx_seq_one_letter_code
_entity_poly.pdbx_strand_id
1 'polypeptide(L)'
;MKLSQFNFKLPANQVALYPHKAKRVVKTASGERTFEVTRRDESRLMVLHKKSETIDMYKTDDDGNVLKDADGNPEFLQFKDIVKYFGEGDTFIFNDTKVFPARLYGTKEKTDAKIEVFLLRELNAEMRLWDVLVEPARKIRIG
;
A
#
# COMPACT_ATOMS: atom_id res chain seq x y z
N MET A 1 -5.77 25.53 -5.35
CA MET A 1 -5.55 24.57 -6.46
C MET A 1 -6.90 24.06 -6.94
N LYS A 2 -7.14 24.00 -8.26
CA LYS A 2 -8.39 23.44 -8.81
C LYS A 2 -8.21 21.94 -9.02
N LEU A 3 -9.12 21.09 -8.52
CA LEU A 3 -9.02 19.63 -8.69
C LEU A 3 -8.92 19.20 -10.16
N SER A 4 -9.51 19.99 -11.08
CA SER A 4 -9.51 19.71 -12.52
C SER A 4 -8.10 19.57 -13.12
N GLN A 5 -7.07 20.14 -12.48
CA GLN A 5 -5.68 20.05 -12.95
C GLN A 5 -5.08 18.65 -12.78
N PHE A 6 -5.74 17.76 -12.03
CA PHE A 6 -5.31 16.37 -11.81
C PHE A 6 -6.13 15.34 -12.60
N ASN A 7 -7.04 15.80 -13.48
CA ASN A 7 -7.86 14.90 -14.27
C ASN A 7 -7.05 14.28 -15.43
N PHE A 8 -7.14 12.96 -15.58
CA PHE A 8 -6.58 12.21 -16.71
C PHE A 8 -7.58 11.16 -17.21
N LYS A 9 -7.38 10.67 -18.44
CA LYS A 9 -8.22 9.61 -19.02
C LYS A 9 -7.71 8.25 -18.58
N LEU A 10 -8.49 7.53 -17.78
CA LEU A 10 -8.20 6.16 -17.37
C LEU A 10 -9.29 5.22 -17.88
N PRO A 11 -8.99 4.33 -18.85
CA PRO A 11 -9.91 3.28 -19.27
C PRO A 11 -10.29 2.36 -18.11
N ALA A 12 -11.59 2.04 -17.98
CA ALA A 12 -12.09 1.20 -16.88
C ALA A 12 -11.48 -0.21 -16.86
N ASN A 13 -11.10 -0.76 -18.01
CA ASN A 13 -10.44 -2.06 -18.13
C ASN A 13 -8.98 -2.07 -17.63
N GLN A 14 -8.37 -0.91 -17.41
CA GLN A 14 -7.04 -0.80 -16.80
C GLN A 14 -7.09 -0.78 -15.27
N VAL A 15 -8.29 -0.65 -14.67
CA VAL A 15 -8.48 -0.72 -13.23
C VAL A 15 -8.49 -2.20 -12.82
N ALA A 16 -7.48 -2.61 -12.04
CA ALA A 16 -7.40 -3.97 -11.55
C ALA A 16 -8.52 -4.27 -10.55
N LEU A 17 -9.34 -5.28 -10.84
CA LEU A 17 -10.37 -5.78 -9.92
C LEU A 17 -9.82 -6.78 -8.90
N TYR A 18 -8.74 -7.46 -9.27
CA TYR A 18 -8.08 -8.48 -8.45
C TYR A 18 -6.56 -8.28 -8.50
N PRO A 19 -5.81 -8.77 -7.50
CA PRO A 19 -4.35 -8.79 -7.55
C PRO A 19 -3.84 -9.54 -8.77
N HIS A 20 -2.62 -9.21 -9.21
CA HIS A 20 -1.96 -9.90 -10.31
C HIS A 20 -1.80 -11.41 -10.00
N LYS A 21 -2.14 -12.25 -10.98
CA LYS A 21 -2.02 -13.71 -10.89
C LYS A 21 -1.28 -14.24 -12.12
N ALA A 22 -0.30 -15.10 -11.90
CA ALA A 22 0.46 -15.75 -12.96
C ALA A 22 0.10 -17.24 -13.04
N LYS A 23 -0.16 -17.74 -14.25
CA LYS A 23 -0.33 -19.17 -14.50
C LYS A 23 1.05 -19.81 -14.61
N ARG A 24 1.32 -20.77 -13.74
CA ARG A 24 2.56 -21.57 -13.73
C ARG A 24 2.22 -22.97 -14.20
N VAL A 25 2.89 -23.42 -15.25
CA VAL A 25 2.74 -24.77 -15.77
C VAL A 25 3.89 -25.61 -15.23
N VAL A 26 3.57 -26.63 -14.44
CA VAL A 26 4.56 -27.56 -13.89
C VAL A 26 4.46 -28.86 -14.67
N LYS A 27 5.54 -29.21 -15.36
CA LYS A 27 5.68 -30.49 -16.06
C LYS A 27 6.28 -31.51 -15.11
N THR A 28 5.50 -32.51 -14.72
CA THR A 28 5.96 -33.65 -13.92
C THR A 28 6.01 -34.90 -14.82
N ALA A 29 6.78 -35.92 -14.42
CA ALA A 29 6.85 -37.20 -15.14
C ALA A 29 5.48 -37.87 -15.39
N SER A 30 4.45 -37.52 -14.60
CA SER A 30 3.08 -38.03 -14.71
C SER A 30 2.11 -37.12 -15.48
N GLY A 31 2.59 -36.05 -16.12
CA GLY A 31 1.78 -35.10 -16.90
C GLY A 31 2.00 -33.63 -16.53
N GLU A 32 1.36 -32.75 -17.30
CA GLU A 32 1.41 -31.29 -17.16
C GLU A 32 0.27 -30.80 -16.27
N ARG A 33 0.57 -30.01 -15.23
CA ARG A 33 -0.43 -29.39 -14.35
C ARG A 33 -0.24 -27.87 -14.35
N THR A 34 -1.31 -27.15 -14.61
CA THR A 34 -1.33 -25.68 -14.57
C THR A 34 -1.90 -25.21 -13.23
N PHE A 35 -1.14 -24.39 -12.51
CA PHE A 35 -1.54 -23.77 -11.26
C PHE A 35 -1.62 -22.26 -11.46
N GLU A 36 -2.66 -21.63 -10.92
CA GLU A 36 -2.73 -20.19 -10.83
C GLU A 36 -2.12 -19.75 -9.51
N VAL A 37 -1.03 -18.99 -9.56
CA VAL A 37 -0.28 -18.55 -8.38
C VAL A 37 -0.35 -17.03 -8.29
N THR A 38 -0.75 -16.53 -7.12
CA THR A 38 -0.77 -15.08 -6.84
C THR A 38 0.53 -14.70 -6.14
N ARG A 39 1.51 -14.17 -6.88
CA ARG A 39 2.75 -13.61 -6.31
C ARG A 39 2.69 -12.09 -6.39
N ARG A 40 2.71 -11.44 -5.23
CA ARG A 40 2.49 -9.98 -5.13
C ARG A 40 3.63 -9.16 -5.74
N ASP A 41 4.83 -9.72 -5.76
CA ASP A 41 6.07 -9.14 -6.28
C ASP A 41 6.22 -9.28 -7.81
N GLU A 42 5.31 -9.98 -8.48
CA GLU A 42 5.25 -10.10 -9.95
C GLU A 42 4.41 -8.97 -10.61
N SER A 43 3.87 -8.04 -9.82
CA SER A 43 3.20 -6.84 -10.35
C SER A 43 4.19 -5.94 -11.10
N ARG A 44 3.68 -5.14 -12.05
CA ARG A 44 4.52 -4.21 -12.82
C ARG A 44 5.01 -3.05 -11.95
N LEU A 45 6.24 -2.63 -12.17
CA LEU A 45 6.87 -1.49 -11.51
C LEU A 45 7.11 -0.36 -12.53
N MET A 46 6.76 0.87 -12.14
CA MET A 46 7.10 2.10 -12.87
C MET A 46 7.96 2.95 -11.93
N VAL A 47 9.17 3.28 -12.36
CA VAL A 47 10.09 4.12 -11.57
C VAL A 47 10.20 5.49 -12.22
N LEU A 48 9.77 6.52 -11.48
CA LEU A 48 9.90 7.92 -11.89
C LEU A 48 11.11 8.54 -11.20
N HIS A 49 12.09 8.97 -11.98
CA HIS A 49 13.26 9.67 -11.47
C HIS A 49 12.97 11.16 -11.36
N LYS A 50 12.72 11.65 -10.14
CA LYS A 50 12.31 13.04 -9.91
C LYS A 50 13.28 14.11 -10.44
N LYS A 51 14.59 13.84 -10.42
CA LYS A 51 15.62 14.81 -10.82
C LYS A 51 15.86 14.84 -12.34
N SER A 52 15.87 13.67 -12.98
CA SER A 52 16.10 13.54 -14.43
C SER A 52 14.80 13.57 -15.24
N GLU A 53 13.64 13.49 -14.58
CA GLU A 53 12.31 13.40 -15.20
C GLU A 53 12.15 12.20 -16.14
N THR A 54 13.01 11.18 -15.98
CA THR A 54 12.95 9.93 -16.75
C THR A 54 12.04 8.91 -16.08
N ILE A 55 11.48 8.01 -16.89
CA ILE A 55 10.58 6.94 -16.43
C ILE A 55 11.12 5.60 -16.91
N ASP A 56 11.40 4.70 -15.96
CA ASP A 56 11.78 3.33 -16.25
C ASP A 56 10.55 2.43 -16.08
N MET A 57 10.18 1.73 -17.15
CA MET A 57 9.07 0.77 -17.15
C MET A 57 9.47 -0.61 -17.65
N TYR A 58 10.58 -0.70 -18.37
CA TYR A 58 11.00 -1.90 -19.08
C TYR A 58 12.37 -2.34 -18.61
N LYS A 59 12.62 -3.66 -18.64
CA LYS A 59 13.94 -4.19 -18.35
C LYS A 59 14.90 -3.84 -19.49
N THR A 60 16.12 -3.53 -19.12
CA THR A 60 17.20 -3.24 -20.05
C THR A 60 18.29 -4.30 -19.95
N ASP A 61 19.01 -4.55 -21.05
CA ASP A 61 20.28 -5.28 -21.05
C ASP A 61 21.43 -4.41 -20.49
N ASP A 62 22.63 -4.99 -20.43
CA ASP A 62 23.85 -4.31 -19.95
C ASP A 62 24.25 -3.13 -20.86
N ASP A 63 23.77 -3.13 -22.11
CA ASP A 63 24.00 -2.09 -23.12
C ASP A 63 22.90 -1.00 -23.13
N GLY A 64 21.87 -1.13 -22.29
CA GLY A 64 20.76 -0.18 -22.13
C GLY A 64 19.57 -0.36 -23.10
N ASN A 65 19.54 -1.41 -23.91
CA ASN A 65 18.42 -1.71 -24.80
C ASN A 65 17.30 -2.45 -24.07
N VAL A 66 16.05 -2.16 -24.46
CA VAL A 66 14.86 -2.80 -23.87
C VAL A 66 14.78 -4.28 -24.27
N LEU A 67 14.71 -5.15 -23.26
CA LEU A 67 14.48 -6.57 -23.47
C LEU A 67 13.07 -6.80 -24.03
N LYS A 68 12.97 -7.74 -24.98
CA LYS A 68 11.70 -8.13 -25.59
C LYS A 68 11.39 -9.58 -25.27
N ASP A 69 10.12 -9.88 -25.06
CA ASP A 69 9.62 -11.24 -24.90
C ASP A 69 9.63 -12.01 -26.23
N ALA A 70 9.24 -13.28 -26.18
CA ALA A 70 9.16 -14.16 -27.35
C ALA A 70 8.20 -13.64 -28.45
N ASP A 71 7.26 -12.77 -28.08
CA ASP A 71 6.26 -12.17 -28.97
C ASP A 71 6.71 -10.78 -29.47
N GLY A 72 7.91 -10.33 -29.09
CA GLY A 72 8.49 -9.05 -29.49
C GLY A 72 7.99 -7.85 -28.68
N ASN A 73 7.20 -8.06 -27.62
CA ASN A 73 6.75 -7.01 -26.72
C ASN A 73 7.83 -6.67 -25.70
N PRO A 74 7.94 -5.41 -25.26
CA PRO A 74 8.92 -5.04 -24.25
C PRO A 74 8.60 -5.69 -22.90
N GLU A 75 9.63 -6.25 -22.25
CA GLU A 75 9.50 -6.84 -20.93
C GLU A 75 9.38 -5.73 -19.86
N PHE A 76 8.27 -5.72 -19.14
CA PHE A 76 8.07 -4.79 -18.03
C PHE A 76 8.93 -5.14 -16.82
N LEU A 77 9.36 -4.10 -16.09
CA LEU A 77 9.92 -4.24 -14.75
C LEU A 77 8.88 -4.83 -13.80
N GLN A 78 9.32 -5.69 -12.89
CA GLN A 78 8.48 -6.28 -11.86
C GLN A 78 8.79 -5.65 -10.50
N PHE A 79 7.86 -5.72 -9.54
CA PHE A 79 8.06 -5.13 -8.22
C PHE A 79 9.30 -5.71 -7.51
N LYS A 80 9.66 -6.98 -7.74
CA LYS A 80 10.91 -7.56 -7.24
C LYS A 80 12.18 -6.83 -7.70
N ASP A 81 12.14 -6.13 -8.85
CA ASP A 81 13.27 -5.34 -9.36
C ASP A 81 13.50 -4.07 -8.54
N ILE A 82 12.57 -3.70 -7.63
CA ILE A 82 12.70 -2.54 -6.74
C ILE A 82 14.05 -2.54 -6.00
N VAL A 83 14.56 -3.71 -5.61
CA VAL A 83 15.81 -3.86 -4.86
C VAL A 83 17.04 -3.30 -5.60
N LYS A 84 16.98 -3.18 -6.93
CA LYS A 84 18.07 -2.61 -7.75
C LYS A 84 18.20 -1.09 -7.60
N TYR A 85 17.17 -0.43 -7.09
CA TYR A 85 17.11 1.03 -6.94
C TYR A 85 17.54 1.53 -5.56
N PHE A 86 17.91 0.62 -4.65
CA PHE A 86 18.30 0.96 -3.28
C PHE A 86 19.73 0.47 -3.01
N GLY A 87 20.45 1.26 -2.22
CA GLY A 87 21.82 0.96 -1.78
C GLY A 87 21.88 0.57 -0.30
N GLU A 88 23.11 0.32 0.16
CA GLU A 88 23.38 0.14 1.58
C GLU A 88 23.09 1.45 2.35
N GLY A 89 22.41 1.33 3.49
CA GLY A 89 22.02 2.46 4.33
C GLY A 89 20.64 3.04 4.04
N ASP A 90 19.99 2.64 2.94
CA ASP A 90 18.60 3.04 2.66
C ASP A 90 17.63 2.38 3.65
N THR A 91 16.58 3.12 4.03
CA THR A 91 15.59 2.67 5.02
C THR A 91 14.20 2.62 4.41
N PHE A 92 13.56 1.44 4.50
CA PHE A 92 12.16 1.28 4.15
C PHE A 92 11.28 1.56 5.37
N ILE A 93 10.40 2.55 5.25
CA ILE A 93 9.38 2.84 6.26
C ILE A 93 8.06 2.26 5.78
N PHE A 94 7.62 1.18 6.42
CA PHE A 94 6.34 0.55 6.14
C PHE A 94 5.29 1.02 7.15
N ASN A 95 4.06 1.20 6.68
CA ASN A 95 2.93 1.45 7.56
C ASN A 95 2.30 0.12 7.98
N ASP A 96 2.50 -0.27 9.25
CA ASP A 96 1.83 -1.41 9.88
C ASP A 96 0.56 -0.93 10.61
N THR A 97 -0.61 -1.11 9.99
CA THR A 97 -1.89 -0.68 10.58
C THR A 97 -2.43 -1.73 11.53
N LYS A 98 -2.54 -1.39 12.82
CA LYS A 98 -3.20 -2.22 13.83
C LYS A 98 -4.51 -1.59 14.26
N VAL A 99 -5.62 -2.27 13.98
CA VAL A 99 -6.94 -1.87 14.48
C VAL A 99 -7.13 -2.54 15.83
N PHE A 100 -7.30 -1.74 16.88
CA PHE A 100 -7.75 -2.22 18.18
C PHE A 100 -9.10 -1.60 18.50
N PRO A 101 -9.95 -2.28 19.31
CA PRO A 101 -11.20 -1.70 19.80
C PRO A 101 -10.88 -0.48 20.68
N ALA A 102 -10.98 0.70 20.08
CA ALA A 102 -10.56 1.96 20.71
C ALA A 102 -11.76 2.83 21.12
N ARG A 103 -12.98 2.46 20.72
CA ARG A 103 -14.15 3.32 20.86
C ARG A 103 -14.93 3.00 22.13
N LEU A 104 -15.05 3.99 23.03
CA LEU A 104 -15.86 3.94 24.23
C LEU A 104 -17.00 4.95 24.12
N TYR A 105 -18.17 4.57 24.64
CA TYR A 105 -19.34 5.45 24.74
C TYR A 105 -19.57 5.78 26.21
N GLY A 106 -19.70 7.06 26.50
CA GLY A 106 -20.00 7.57 27.83
C GLY A 106 -21.14 8.56 27.80
N THR A 107 -21.75 8.76 28.96
CA THR A 107 -22.77 9.77 29.15
C THR A 107 -22.32 10.73 30.23
N LYS A 108 -22.41 12.03 29.97
CA LYS A 108 -22.04 13.04 30.96
C LYS A 108 -23.08 13.09 32.08
N GLU A 109 -22.69 12.76 33.30
CA GLU A 109 -23.58 12.64 34.46
C GLU A 109 -24.50 13.86 34.68
N LYS A 110 -24.01 15.09 34.44
CA LYS A 110 -24.79 16.32 34.69
C LYS A 110 -25.74 16.72 33.57
N THR A 111 -25.48 16.33 32.32
CA THR A 111 -26.20 16.87 31.15
C THR A 111 -26.75 15.81 30.23
N ASP A 112 -26.63 14.53 30.60
CA ASP A 112 -27.00 13.36 29.80
C ASP A 112 -26.47 13.39 28.36
N ALA A 113 -25.37 14.12 28.15
CA ALA A 113 -24.81 14.33 26.82
C ALA A 113 -24.01 13.09 26.45
N LYS A 114 -24.31 12.52 25.28
CA LYS A 114 -23.55 11.42 24.70
C LYS A 114 -22.14 11.89 24.34
N ILE A 115 -21.17 11.08 24.71
CA ILE A 115 -19.74 11.28 24.46
C ILE A 115 -19.21 10.01 23.80
N GLU A 116 -18.43 10.21 22.74
CA GLU A 116 -17.62 9.17 22.12
C GLU A 116 -16.15 9.45 22.41
N VAL A 117 -15.44 8.45 22.91
CA VAL A 117 -14.00 8.50 23.18
C VAL A 117 -13.30 7.48 22.30
N PHE A 118 -12.28 7.91 21.56
CA PHE A 118 -11.44 7.07 20.73
C PHE A 118 -10.02 7.02 21.29
N LEU A 119 -9.62 5.87 21.83
CA LEU A 119 -8.29 5.62 22.36
C LEU A 119 -7.25 5.63 21.23
N LEU A 120 -6.20 6.44 21.35
CA LEU A 120 -5.12 6.51 20.37
C LEU A 120 -3.93 5.65 20.80
N ARG A 121 -3.41 5.92 22.00
CA ARG A 121 -2.19 5.31 22.50
C ARG A 121 -2.20 5.27 24.02
N GLU A 122 -1.79 4.15 24.59
CA GLU A 122 -1.56 4.01 26.02
C GLU A 122 -0.28 4.75 26.42
N LEU A 123 -0.38 5.63 27.42
CA LEU A 123 0.76 6.36 27.97
C LEU A 123 1.30 5.71 29.24
N ASN A 124 0.43 5.13 30.08
CA ASN A 124 0.80 4.42 31.30
C ASN A 124 -0.24 3.35 31.64
N ALA A 125 0.16 2.07 31.63
CA ALA A 125 -0.73 0.95 31.91
C ALA A 125 -1.14 0.82 33.39
N GLU A 126 -0.22 1.09 34.33
CA GLU A 126 -0.49 1.00 35.77
C GLU A 126 -1.55 2.01 36.21
N MET A 127 -1.49 3.22 35.64
CA MET A 127 -2.45 4.31 35.90
C MET A 127 -3.64 4.30 34.92
N ARG A 128 -3.66 3.40 33.92
CA ARG A 128 -4.64 3.38 32.82
C ARG A 128 -4.78 4.75 32.13
N LEU A 129 -3.66 5.40 31.85
CA LEU A 129 -3.61 6.71 31.22
C LEU A 129 -3.45 6.57 29.71
N TRP A 130 -4.32 7.24 28.96
CA TRP A 130 -4.41 7.11 27.50
C TRP A 130 -4.49 8.48 26.83
N ASP A 131 -3.81 8.61 25.69
CA ASP A 131 -4.08 9.65 24.70
C ASP A 131 -5.39 9.28 23.97
N VAL A 132 -6.34 10.23 23.90
CA VAL A 132 -7.67 9.99 23.35
C VAL A 132 -8.14 11.14 22.45
N LEU A 133 -8.96 10.83 21.45
CA LEU A 133 -9.82 11.80 20.77
C LEU A 133 -11.22 11.71 21.36
N VAL A 134 -11.90 12.84 21.52
CA VAL A 134 -13.25 12.86 22.09
C VAL A 134 -14.19 13.67 21.22
N GLU A 135 -15.41 13.18 21.07
CA GLU A 135 -16.50 13.87 20.42
C GLU A 135 -17.73 13.94 21.35
N PRO A 136 -18.24 15.14 21.70
CA PRO A 136 -17.73 16.47 21.39
C PRO A 136 -16.62 16.94 22.36
N ALA A 137 -15.39 17.13 21.85
CA ALA A 137 -14.20 17.54 22.62
C ALA A 137 -14.45 18.77 23.52
N ARG A 138 -15.21 19.75 23.03
CA ARG A 138 -15.43 21.04 23.71
C ARG A 138 -16.20 20.92 25.03
N LYS A 139 -16.95 19.83 25.23
CA LYS A 139 -17.80 19.61 26.41
C LYS A 139 -17.10 18.86 27.55
N ILE A 140 -15.88 18.38 27.30
CA ILE A 140 -15.05 17.68 28.28
C ILE A 140 -13.91 18.58 28.70
N ARG A 141 -13.77 18.76 30.01
CA ARG A 141 -12.64 19.42 30.64
C ARG A 141 -12.06 18.45 31.67
N ILE A 142 -10.83 18.70 32.09
CA ILE A 142 -10.24 17.98 33.21
C ILE A 142 -11.04 18.34 34.47
N GLY A 143 -11.69 17.34 35.09
CA GLY A 143 -12.58 17.50 36.25
C GLY A 143 -14.05 17.58 35.91
#